data_AF-A0A935U968-F1
#
_entry.id   AF-A0A935U968-F1
#
_cell.length_a   1.000
_cell.length_b   1.000
_cell.length_c   1.000
_cell.angle_alpha   90.00
_cell.angle_beta   90.00
_cell.angle_gamma   90.00
#
_symmetry.space_group_name_H-M   'P 1'
#
loop_
_entity.id
_entity.type
_entity.pdbx_description
1 polymer ?
#
loop_
_entity_poly.entity_id
_entity_poly.type
_entity_poly.pdbx_seq_one_letter_code
_entity_poly.pdbx_strand_id
1 'polypeptide(L)'
;MILPSRRWFLVAAALAAVAPLAIWWPAAGVVWLTLDLLWVLAFLLDARDAASLPLEEWPVTRDAPPAFSVGRTLPVHYAWNNPRSRPVQLLVREELPAPLDWPGDRTRMLLLPATGTAHEELAFTPARRGKATAGLVHLRGLGRWGLAWRQATRLLPWSVTVYPNLRHAAIRALPTQAQRRREAGQRTVRRLGEGASSRACTSGCRARKHARSTGRQRHAAAS
;
A
#
# COMPACT_ATOMS: atom_id res chain seq x y z
N MET A 1 25.54 0.48 6.07
CA MET A 1 25.94 0.81 7.46
C MET A 1 26.07 -0.48 8.27
N ILE A 2 27.05 -0.61 9.17
CA ILE A 2 27.23 -1.80 10.03
C ILE A 2 26.85 -1.43 11.46
N LEU A 3 26.12 -2.31 12.15
CA LEU A 3 25.66 -2.14 13.53
C LEU A 3 26.04 -3.38 14.34
N PRO A 4 26.61 -3.24 15.55
CA PRO A 4 26.85 -4.37 16.43
C PRO A 4 25.53 -5.00 16.91
N SER A 5 25.50 -6.32 16.98
CA SER A 5 24.35 -7.08 17.47
C SER A 5 24.31 -7.10 19.00
N ARG A 6 23.15 -7.44 19.58
CA ARG A 6 23.02 -7.66 21.03
C ARG A 6 24.00 -8.72 21.55
N ARG A 7 24.30 -9.75 20.74
CA ARG A 7 25.24 -10.82 21.12
C ARG A 7 26.65 -10.28 21.31
N TRP A 8 27.06 -9.33 20.46
CA TRP A 8 28.37 -8.69 20.58
C TRP A 8 28.56 -8.02 21.94
N PHE A 9 27.58 -7.21 22.35
CA PHE A 9 27.59 -6.54 23.65
C PHE A 9 27.52 -7.49 24.84
N LEU A 10 26.73 -8.57 24.75
CA LEU A 10 26.63 -9.54 25.85
C LEU A 10 27.94 -10.25 26.12
N VAL A 11 28.65 -10.68 25.08
CA VAL A 11 29.95 -11.33 25.25
C VAL A 11 31.02 -10.33 25.67
N ALA A 12 31.02 -9.11 25.11
CA ALA A 12 31.92 -8.05 25.55
C ALA A 12 31.72 -7.71 27.05
N ALA A 13 30.46 -7.65 27.51
CA ALA A 13 30.15 -7.43 28.92
C ALA A 13 30.59 -8.60 29.79
N ALA A 14 30.42 -9.85 29.33
CA ALA A 14 30.90 -11.03 30.04
C ALA A 14 32.44 -11.05 30.15
N LEU A 15 33.16 -10.72 29.08
CA LEU A 15 34.61 -10.59 29.10
C LEU A 15 35.04 -9.49 30.09
N ALA A 16 34.43 -8.31 30.01
CA ALA A 16 34.72 -7.20 30.92
C ALA A 16 34.42 -7.53 32.40
N ALA A 17 33.38 -8.31 32.68
CA ALA A 17 33.01 -8.69 34.05
C ALA A 17 34.04 -9.62 34.71
N VAL A 18 34.78 -10.40 33.93
CA VAL A 18 35.74 -11.38 34.43
C VAL A 18 37.18 -10.79 34.44
N ALA A 19 37.43 -9.71 33.70
CA ALA A 19 38.70 -8.99 33.67
C ALA A 19 39.29 -8.61 35.05
N PRO A 20 38.52 -8.21 36.09
CA PRO A 20 39.07 -7.91 37.42
C PRO A 20 39.75 -9.10 38.11
N LEU A 21 39.45 -10.34 37.71
CA LEU A 21 40.14 -11.52 38.24
C LEU A 21 41.62 -11.55 37.84
N ALA A 22 42.01 -10.86 36.76
CA ALA A 22 43.41 -10.73 36.35
C ALA A 22 44.26 -9.93 37.35
N ILE A 23 43.64 -9.14 38.23
CA ILE A 23 44.34 -8.42 39.32
C ILE A 23 44.99 -9.41 40.29
N TRP A 24 44.36 -10.56 40.52
CA TRP A 24 44.83 -11.60 41.44
C TRP A 24 45.83 -12.56 40.79
N TRP A 25 45.89 -12.59 39.45
CA TRP A 25 46.74 -13.51 38.69
C TRP A 25 47.38 -12.78 37.49
N PRO A 26 48.60 -12.24 37.63
CA PRO A 26 49.21 -11.41 36.58
C PRO A 26 49.38 -12.11 35.23
N ALA A 27 49.61 -13.44 35.24
CA ALA A 27 49.68 -14.26 34.03
C ALA A 27 48.36 -14.30 33.24
N ALA A 28 47.21 -14.07 33.92
CA ALA A 28 45.91 -14.02 33.27
C ALA A 28 45.74 -12.76 32.42
N GLY A 29 46.48 -11.67 32.68
CA GLY A 29 46.35 -10.42 31.92
C GLY A 29 46.63 -10.58 30.42
N VAL A 30 47.65 -11.35 30.06
CA VAL A 30 47.97 -11.65 28.64
C VAL A 30 46.86 -12.48 27.99
N VAL A 31 46.32 -13.46 28.71
CA VAL A 31 45.18 -14.27 28.24
C VAL A 31 43.94 -13.38 28.02
N TRP A 32 43.66 -12.44 28.91
CA TRP A 32 42.56 -11.49 28.76
C TRP A 32 42.70 -10.60 27.53
N LEU A 33 43.86 -9.96 27.37
CA LEU A 33 44.14 -9.12 26.22
C LEU A 33 44.05 -9.88 24.89
N THR A 34 44.55 -11.13 24.87
CA THR A 34 44.45 -11.97 23.67
C THR A 34 43.01 -12.37 23.36
N LEU A 35 42.18 -12.69 24.36
CA LEU A 35 40.75 -12.97 24.17
C LEU A 35 39.99 -11.75 23.65
N ASP A 36 40.26 -10.56 24.18
CA ASP A 36 39.65 -9.32 23.71
C ASP A 36 40.04 -9.02 22.26
N LEU A 37 41.32 -9.18 21.93
CA LEU A 37 41.81 -9.00 20.55
C LEU A 37 41.15 -9.99 19.59
N LEU A 38 41.03 -11.26 19.98
CA LEU A 38 40.33 -12.28 19.20
C LEU A 38 38.84 -11.96 19.05
N TRP A 39 38.19 -11.41 20.09
CA TRP A 39 36.79 -11.03 20.05
C TRP A 39 36.54 -9.86 19.09
N VAL A 40 37.38 -8.84 19.14
CA VAL A 40 37.36 -7.73 18.20
C VAL A 40 37.62 -8.23 16.78
N LEU A 41 38.64 -9.07 16.59
CA LEU A 41 38.91 -9.67 15.28
C LEU A 41 37.71 -10.48 14.76
N ALA A 42 37.04 -11.23 15.64
CA ALA A 42 35.85 -11.99 15.27
C ALA A 42 34.71 -11.07 14.78
N PHE A 43 34.49 -9.94 15.47
CA PHE A 43 33.56 -8.92 15.03
C PHE A 43 33.96 -8.31 13.68
N LEU A 44 35.24 -7.99 13.45
CA LEU A 44 35.68 -7.44 12.17
C LEU A 44 35.46 -8.41 11.01
N LEU A 45 35.73 -9.71 11.22
CA LEU A 45 35.49 -10.74 10.20
C LEU A 45 34.00 -10.91 9.92
N ASP A 46 33.15 -10.92 10.95
CA ASP A 46 31.70 -10.99 10.78
C ASP A 46 31.13 -9.72 10.13
N ALA A 47 31.66 -8.55 10.46
CA ALA A 47 31.31 -7.28 9.87
C ALA A 47 31.68 -7.21 8.38
N ARG A 48 32.83 -7.77 7.99
CA ARG A 48 33.25 -7.91 6.58
C ARG A 48 32.33 -8.87 5.82
N ASP A 49 31.99 -10.02 6.40
CA ASP A 49 31.04 -10.95 5.77
C ASP A 49 29.64 -10.33 5.67
N ALA A 50 29.17 -9.67 6.73
CA ALA A 50 27.92 -8.93 6.72
C ALA A 50 27.94 -7.86 5.61
N ALA A 51 29.02 -7.08 5.49
CA ALA A 51 29.21 -6.04 4.47
C ALA A 51 29.09 -6.56 3.04
N SER A 52 29.46 -7.83 2.79
CA SER A 52 29.35 -8.48 1.48
C SER A 52 27.93 -8.89 1.07
N LEU A 53 26.94 -8.81 1.97
CA LEU A 53 25.55 -9.12 1.65
C LEU A 53 25.00 -8.11 0.64
N PRO A 54 24.44 -8.51 -0.52
CA PRO A 54 23.90 -7.58 -1.51
C PRO A 54 22.50 -7.09 -1.12
N LEU A 55 22.37 -6.34 -0.02
CA LEU A 55 21.06 -5.94 0.50
C LEU A 55 20.35 -4.91 -0.38
N GLU A 56 21.09 -4.01 -1.04
CA GLU A 56 20.55 -2.98 -1.93
C GLU A 56 19.85 -3.61 -3.15
N GLU A 57 20.37 -4.75 -3.61
CA GLU A 57 19.89 -5.49 -4.78
C GLU A 57 19.23 -6.82 -4.41
N TRP A 58 18.91 -7.02 -3.12
CA TRP A 58 18.46 -8.31 -2.60
C TRP A 58 17.24 -8.86 -3.33
N PRO A 59 17.32 -10.00 -4.05
CA PRO A 59 16.25 -10.40 -4.96
C PRO A 59 14.93 -10.65 -4.21
N VAL A 60 13.96 -9.77 -4.44
CA VAL A 60 12.62 -9.82 -3.85
C VAL A 60 11.59 -9.60 -4.94
N THR A 61 10.63 -10.50 -5.01
CA THR A 61 9.45 -10.37 -5.88
C THR A 61 8.22 -10.17 -5.00
N ARG A 62 7.37 -9.22 -5.37
CA ARG A 62 6.10 -8.95 -4.71
C ARG A 62 4.98 -9.18 -5.70
N ASP A 63 4.11 -10.13 -5.40
CA ASP A 63 2.87 -10.37 -6.11
C ASP A 63 1.72 -9.75 -5.31
N ALA A 64 1.16 -8.67 -5.84
CA ALA A 64 0.12 -7.89 -5.20
C ALA A 64 -1.11 -7.82 -6.12
N PRO A 65 -2.33 -7.92 -5.56
CA PRO A 65 -3.55 -7.72 -6.33
C PRO A 65 -3.54 -6.37 -7.07
N PRO A 66 -4.02 -6.32 -8.32
CA PRO A 66 -3.99 -5.10 -9.13
C PRO A 66 -4.90 -3.99 -8.57
N ALA A 67 -5.91 -4.36 -7.79
CA ALA A 67 -6.81 -3.45 -7.14
C ALA A 67 -7.33 -4.02 -5.81
N PHE A 68 -7.47 -3.14 -4.83
CA PHE A 68 -8.09 -3.47 -3.55
C PHE A 68 -9.48 -2.81 -3.45
N SER A 69 -10.29 -3.30 -2.52
CA SER A 69 -11.58 -2.71 -2.18
C SER A 69 -11.62 -2.38 -0.70
N VAL A 70 -12.17 -1.23 -0.33
CA VAL A 70 -12.28 -0.80 1.07
C VAL A 70 -12.96 -1.88 1.92
N GLY A 71 -12.34 -2.25 3.04
CA GLY A 71 -12.85 -3.24 3.99
C GLY A 71 -12.77 -4.70 3.53
N ARG A 72 -12.12 -5.00 2.39
CA ARG A 72 -11.87 -6.38 1.96
C ARG A 72 -10.41 -6.74 2.19
N THR A 73 -10.19 -7.80 2.96
CA THR A 73 -8.87 -8.39 3.16
C THR A 73 -8.41 -9.08 1.88
N LEU A 74 -7.21 -8.75 1.41
CA LEU A 74 -6.57 -9.41 0.28
C LEU A 74 -5.11 -9.76 0.61
N PRO A 75 -4.63 -10.96 0.23
CA PRO A 75 -3.25 -11.35 0.44
C PRO A 75 -2.33 -10.67 -0.56
N VAL A 76 -1.11 -10.39 -0.12
CA VAL A 76 0.04 -9.99 -0.92
C VAL A 76 1.16 -10.96 -0.62
N HIS A 77 1.71 -11.56 -1.67
CA HIS A 77 2.76 -12.57 -1.54
C HIS A 77 4.13 -11.93 -1.82
N TYR A 78 5.10 -12.26 -0.99
CA TYR A 78 6.50 -11.87 -1.15
C TYR A 78 7.33 -13.15 -1.31
N ALA A 79 8.20 -13.16 -2.31
CA ALA A 79 9.21 -14.19 -2.49
C ALA A 79 10.59 -13.55 -2.30
N TRP A 80 11.27 -13.98 -1.24
CA TRP A 80 12.60 -13.52 -0.85
C TRP A 80 13.62 -14.56 -1.26
N ASN A 81 14.38 -14.31 -2.32
CA ASN A 81 15.39 -15.24 -2.80
C ASN A 81 16.74 -14.91 -2.17
N ASN A 82 17.35 -15.91 -1.53
CA ASN A 82 18.67 -15.80 -0.94
C ASN A 82 19.75 -16.27 -1.93
N PRO A 83 20.60 -15.35 -2.44
CA PRO A 83 21.68 -15.71 -3.36
C PRO A 83 22.87 -16.39 -2.66
N ARG A 84 22.90 -16.46 -1.31
CA ARG A 84 24.00 -17.05 -0.56
C ARG A 84 23.76 -18.53 -0.32
N SER A 85 24.83 -19.31 -0.35
CA SER A 85 24.87 -20.73 0.04
C SER A 85 24.75 -21.00 1.54
N ARG A 86 24.38 -19.98 2.32
CA ARG A 86 24.16 -20.07 3.77
C ARG A 86 22.82 -19.45 4.13
N PRO A 87 22.17 -19.90 5.21
CA PRO A 87 20.99 -19.22 5.72
C PRO A 87 21.34 -17.81 6.18
N VAL A 88 20.43 -16.87 5.95
CA VAL A 88 20.59 -15.45 6.31
C VAL A 88 19.36 -15.00 7.07
N GLN A 89 19.56 -14.35 8.22
CA GLN A 89 18.49 -13.66 8.93
C GLN A 89 18.37 -12.24 8.38
N LEU A 90 17.17 -11.90 7.93
CA LEU A 90 16.84 -10.61 7.34
C LEU A 90 15.72 -9.94 8.16
N LEU A 91 15.99 -8.75 8.66
CA LEU A 91 15.00 -7.87 9.25
C LEU A 91 14.52 -6.89 8.18
N VAL A 92 13.22 -6.92 7.90
CA VAL A 92 12.58 -6.15 6.84
C VAL A 92 11.62 -5.15 7.46
N ARG A 93 11.71 -3.90 7.01
CA ARG A 93 10.73 -2.86 7.30
C ARG A 93 10.42 -2.11 6.02
N GLU A 94 9.15 -2.06 5.65
CA GLU A 94 8.70 -1.46 4.40
C GLU A 94 7.77 -0.26 4.66
N GLU A 95 7.87 0.73 3.78
CA GLU A 95 6.96 1.86 3.73
C GLU A 95 5.79 1.54 2.81
N LEU A 96 4.59 1.45 3.38
CA LEU A 96 3.37 1.14 2.63
C LEU A 96 2.76 2.39 2.01
N PRO A 97 2.07 2.25 0.86
CA PRO A 97 1.22 3.29 0.32
C PRO A 97 0.13 3.70 1.32
N ALA A 98 -0.15 5.01 1.45
CA ALA A 98 -1.06 5.57 2.46
C ALA A 98 -2.48 4.95 2.61
N PRO A 99 -3.10 4.35 1.57
CA PRO A 99 -4.37 3.63 1.70
C PRO A 99 -4.28 2.28 2.43
N LEU A 100 -3.07 1.73 2.57
CA LEU A 100 -2.79 0.47 3.25
C LEU A 100 -2.22 0.73 4.64
N ASP A 101 -2.66 -0.06 5.60
CA ASP A 101 -2.13 -0.08 6.96
C ASP A 101 -1.51 -1.46 7.23
N TRP A 102 -0.48 -1.49 8.07
CA TRP A 102 0.20 -2.74 8.43
C TRP A 102 -0.75 -3.64 9.26
N PRO A 103 -0.89 -4.94 8.92
CA PRO A 103 -1.74 -5.86 9.68
C PRO A 103 -1.17 -6.27 11.05
N GLY A 104 0.08 -5.91 11.35
CA GLY A 104 0.78 -6.27 12.58
C GLY A 104 2.02 -5.42 12.81
N ASP A 105 3.11 -6.02 13.31
CA ASP A 105 4.38 -5.32 13.46
C ASP A 105 4.92 -4.90 12.08
N ARG A 106 5.43 -3.67 12.01
CA ARG A 106 6.08 -3.12 10.82
C ARG A 106 7.45 -3.75 10.57
N THR A 107 8.05 -4.34 11.61
CA THR A 107 9.36 -4.99 11.54
C THR A 107 9.15 -6.50 11.48
N ARG A 108 9.70 -7.12 10.43
CA ARG A 108 9.50 -8.54 10.14
C ARG A 108 10.86 -9.23 10.13
N MET A 109 10.99 -10.34 10.85
CA MET A 109 12.22 -11.14 10.87
C MET A 109 12.03 -12.39 10.03
N LEU A 110 12.81 -12.50 8.96
CA LEU A 110 12.78 -13.59 8.01
C LEU A 110 14.06 -14.43 8.16
N LEU A 111 13.90 -15.75 8.23
CA LEU A 111 15.01 -16.69 8.11
C LEU A 111 15.01 -17.26 6.70
N LEU A 112 15.96 -16.81 5.88
CA LEU A 112 16.07 -17.26 4.51
C LEU A 112 16.92 -18.53 4.44
N PRO A 113 16.46 -19.62 3.80
CA PRO A 113 17.25 -20.83 3.64
C PRO A 113 18.47 -20.58 2.72
N ALA A 114 19.48 -21.44 2.80
CA ALA A 114 20.61 -21.41 1.88
C ALA A 114 20.14 -21.67 0.43
N THR A 115 20.56 -20.83 -0.51
CA THR A 115 20.25 -20.95 -1.95
C THR A 115 18.77 -21.26 -2.20
N GLY A 116 17.87 -20.51 -1.57
CA GLY A 116 16.45 -20.81 -1.59
C GLY A 116 15.58 -19.59 -1.49
N THR A 117 14.27 -19.80 -1.66
CA THR A 117 13.26 -18.74 -1.59
C THR A 117 12.41 -18.92 -0.35
N ALA A 118 12.33 -17.89 0.48
CA ALA A 118 11.33 -17.82 1.54
C ALA A 118 10.09 -17.10 1.01
N HIS A 119 8.92 -17.70 1.26
CA HIS A 119 7.64 -17.13 0.90
C HIS A 119 6.99 -16.53 2.14
N GLU A 120 6.43 -15.35 1.97
CA GLU A 120 5.74 -14.62 3.02
C GLU A 120 4.42 -14.11 2.46
N GLU A 121 3.34 -14.27 3.23
CA GLU A 121 2.01 -13.79 2.87
C GLU A 121 1.57 -12.75 3.89
N LEU A 122 1.16 -11.58 3.38
CA LEU A 122 0.62 -10.50 4.20
C LEU A 122 -0.78 -10.15 3.73
N ALA A 123 -1.74 -10.26 4.65
CA ALA A 123 -3.12 -9.90 4.41
C ALA A 123 -3.35 -8.42 4.73
N PHE A 124 -3.73 -7.61 3.73
CA PHE A 124 -4.00 -6.19 3.90
C PHE A 124 -5.49 -5.88 3.81
N THR A 125 -5.96 -5.01 4.71
CA THR A 125 -7.35 -4.53 4.74
C THR A 125 -7.35 -3.01 4.65
N PRO A 126 -7.56 -2.42 3.46
CA PRO A 126 -7.52 -0.98 3.29
C PRO A 126 -8.72 -0.31 3.97
N ALA A 127 -8.43 0.70 4.79
CA ALA A 127 -9.45 1.50 5.47
C ALA A 127 -9.93 2.71 4.64
N ARG A 128 -9.11 3.20 3.71
CA ARG A 128 -9.38 4.40 2.91
C ARG A 128 -9.30 4.11 1.41
N ARG A 129 -10.12 4.81 0.63
CA ARG A 129 -10.05 4.78 -0.85
C ARG A 129 -8.92 5.68 -1.34
N GLY A 130 -8.43 5.41 -2.55
CA GLY A 130 -7.49 6.29 -3.23
C GLY A 130 -6.46 5.54 -4.07
N LYS A 131 -5.62 6.33 -4.75
CA LYS A 131 -4.43 5.85 -5.43
C LYS A 131 -3.22 6.42 -4.71
N ALA A 132 -2.25 5.58 -4.41
CA ALA A 132 -0.99 6.01 -3.83
C ALA A 132 0.15 5.12 -4.30
N THR A 133 1.34 5.70 -4.32
CA THR A 133 2.58 5.00 -4.61
C THR A 133 3.54 5.22 -3.46
N ALA A 134 4.09 4.13 -2.94
CA ALA A 134 5.20 4.12 -1.98
C ALA A 134 5.97 2.83 -2.21
N GLY A 135 7.16 2.67 -1.63
CA GLY A 135 7.90 1.43 -1.84
C GLY A 135 9.36 1.59 -1.50
N LEU A 136 9.64 2.01 -0.28
CA LEU A 136 10.97 2.05 0.26
C LEU A 136 11.08 0.94 1.30
N VAL A 137 12.06 0.06 1.13
CA VAL A 137 12.27 -1.13 1.97
C VAL A 137 13.61 -0.99 2.67
N HIS A 138 13.58 -0.93 3.98
CA HIS A 138 14.76 -1.01 4.82
C HIS A 138 15.05 -2.47 5.15
N LEU A 139 16.26 -2.89 4.81
CA LEU A 139 16.74 -4.25 4.99
C LEU A 139 17.90 -4.25 5.97
N ARG A 140 17.86 -5.19 6.91
CA ARG A 140 18.97 -5.47 7.83
C ARG A 140 19.34 -6.94 7.76
N GLY A 141 20.53 -7.26 7.27
CA GLY A 141 21.04 -8.62 7.19
C GLY A 141 22.02 -8.94 8.30
N LEU A 142 21.92 -10.14 8.89
CA LEU A 142 22.83 -10.61 9.93
C LEU A 142 24.07 -11.31 9.34
N GLY A 143 25.25 -11.01 9.90
CA GLY A 143 26.51 -11.71 9.61
C GLY A 143 26.46 -13.19 9.98
N ARG A 144 27.43 -13.97 9.48
CA ARG A 144 27.50 -15.43 9.69
C ARG A 144 27.56 -15.83 11.16
N TRP A 145 28.27 -15.06 11.99
CA TRP A 145 28.43 -15.32 13.42
C TRP A 145 27.40 -14.56 14.27
N GLY A 146 26.58 -13.72 13.66
CA GLY A 146 25.53 -12.98 14.35
C GLY A 146 26.06 -11.89 15.27
N LEU A 147 27.24 -11.34 14.98
CA LEU A 147 27.88 -10.27 15.73
C LEU A 147 27.61 -8.91 15.10
N ALA A 148 27.48 -8.86 13.78
CA ALA A 148 27.26 -7.64 13.01
C ALA A 148 25.96 -7.71 12.19
N TRP A 149 25.23 -6.60 12.19
CA TRP A 149 24.12 -6.33 11.28
C TRP A 149 24.60 -5.38 10.18
N ARG A 150 24.27 -5.67 8.92
CA ARG A 150 24.36 -4.69 7.82
C ARG A 150 22.99 -4.09 7.58
N GLN A 151 22.90 -2.77 7.49
CA GLN A 151 21.68 -2.05 7.11
C GLN A 151 21.87 -1.42 5.72
N ALA A 152 20.86 -1.58 4.88
CA ALA A 152 20.70 -0.92 3.59
C ALA A 152 19.23 -0.55 3.34
N THR A 153 19.01 0.27 2.33
CA THR A 153 17.69 0.64 1.84
C THR A 153 17.60 0.27 0.38
N ARG A 154 16.45 -0.28 -0.02
CA ARG A 154 16.14 -0.64 -1.40
C ARG A 154 14.84 0.01 -1.82
N LEU A 155 14.78 0.47 -3.07
CA LEU A 155 13.54 0.89 -3.70
C LEU A 155 12.80 -0.34 -4.25
N LEU A 156 11.54 -0.49 -3.84
CA LEU A 156 10.58 -1.48 -4.34
C LEU A 156 9.21 -0.81 -4.56
N PRO A 157 9.10 0.08 -5.57
CA PRO A 157 7.90 0.89 -5.79
C PRO A 157 6.63 0.04 -5.89
N TRP A 158 5.59 0.46 -5.17
CA TRP A 158 4.27 -0.16 -5.13
C TRP A 158 3.19 0.87 -5.41
N SER A 159 2.50 0.71 -6.54
CA SER A 159 1.33 1.51 -6.86
C SER A 159 0.07 0.73 -6.51
N VAL A 160 -0.75 1.28 -5.62
CA VAL A 160 -1.99 0.65 -5.14
C VAL A 160 -3.18 1.53 -5.49
N THR A 161 -4.21 0.90 -6.07
CA THR A 161 -5.52 1.51 -6.28
C THR A 161 -6.57 0.83 -5.40
N VAL A 162 -7.20 1.60 -4.52
CA VAL A 162 -8.29 1.11 -3.65
C VAL A 162 -9.63 1.72 -4.08
N TYR A 163 -10.54 0.87 -4.52
CA TYR A 163 -11.89 1.25 -4.92
C TYR A 163 -12.87 1.31 -3.73
N PRO A 164 -13.87 2.20 -3.78
CA PRO A 164 -14.95 2.19 -2.80
C PRO A 164 -15.74 0.87 -2.91
N ASN A 165 -16.12 0.34 -1.75
CA ASN A 165 -17.00 -0.82 -1.72
C ASN A 165 -18.43 -0.38 -2.08
N LEU A 166 -18.90 -0.72 -3.28
CA LEU A 166 -20.20 -0.30 -3.80
C LEU A 166 -21.39 -0.90 -3.04
N ARG A 167 -21.19 -1.86 -2.12
CA ARG A 167 -22.26 -2.45 -1.33
C ARG A 167 -23.02 -1.44 -0.46
N HIS A 168 -22.39 -0.34 -0.05
CA HIS A 168 -23.02 0.67 0.83
C HIS A 168 -23.51 1.91 0.07
N ALA A 169 -22.96 2.20 -1.11
CA ALA A 169 -23.36 3.35 -1.92
C ALA A 169 -24.73 3.13 -2.59
N ALA A 170 -25.03 1.90 -3.00
CA ALA A 170 -26.32 1.55 -3.58
C ALA A 170 -27.49 1.74 -2.59
N ILE A 171 -27.28 1.44 -1.30
CA ILE A 171 -28.33 1.49 -0.27
C ILE A 171 -28.77 2.93 0.03
N ARG A 172 -27.86 3.92 -0.05
CA ARG A 172 -28.20 5.34 0.21
C ARG A 172 -28.81 6.07 -0.97
N ALA A 173 -28.69 5.56 -2.19
CA ALA A 173 -29.28 6.17 -3.39
C ALA A 173 -30.79 5.87 -3.53
N LEU A 174 -31.25 4.77 -2.94
CA LEU A 174 -32.65 4.31 -3.01
C LEU A 174 -33.67 5.28 -2.36
N PRO A 175 -33.49 5.82 -1.14
CA PRO A 175 -34.47 6.72 -0.56
C PRO A 175 -34.62 8.04 -1.34
N THR A 176 -33.52 8.57 -1.91
CA THR A 176 -33.57 9.83 -2.68
C THR A 176 -34.28 9.69 -4.03
N GLN A 177 -34.17 8.53 -4.69
CA GLN A 177 -34.90 8.27 -5.93
C GLN A 177 -36.37 7.93 -5.69
N ALA A 178 -36.68 7.26 -4.57
CA ALA A 178 -38.06 7.01 -4.15
C ALA A 178 -38.83 8.31 -3.84
N GLN A 179 -38.17 9.30 -3.22
CA GLN A 179 -38.75 10.62 -2.95
C GLN A 179 -39.09 11.38 -4.24
N ARG A 180 -38.17 11.39 -5.23
CA ARG A 180 -38.40 12.04 -6.55
C ARG A 180 -39.53 11.39 -7.36
N ARG A 181 -39.76 10.07 -7.21
CA ARG A 181 -40.91 9.39 -7.83
C ARG A 181 -42.24 9.77 -7.17
N ARG A 182 -42.25 10.09 -5.87
CA ARG A 182 -43.46 10.57 -5.17
C ARG A 182 -43.83 11.99 -5.58
N GLU A 183 -42.85 12.87 -5.78
CA GLU A 183 -43.08 14.24 -6.26
C GLU A 183 -43.59 14.27 -7.72
N ALA A 184 -43.13 13.35 -8.58
CA ALA A 184 -43.61 13.23 -9.95
C ALA A 184 -45.05 12.66 -10.07
N GLY A 185 -45.52 11.93 -9.06
CA GLY A 185 -46.89 11.40 -9.00
C GLY A 185 -47.96 12.40 -8.55
N GLN A 186 -47.56 13.58 -8.02
CA GLN A 186 -48.50 14.60 -7.52
C GLN A 186 -48.78 15.73 -8.52
N ARG A 187 -48.15 15.74 -9.70
CA ARG A 187 -48.61 16.62 -10.79
C ARG A 187 -49.78 15.96 -11.51
N THR A 188 -50.96 16.07 -10.89
CA THR A 188 -52.23 15.83 -11.56
C THR A 188 -52.28 16.70 -12.81
N VAL A 189 -52.08 16.06 -13.97
CA VAL A 189 -52.35 16.65 -15.27
C VAL A 189 -53.85 16.94 -15.31
N ARG A 190 -54.25 18.16 -14.98
CA ARG A 190 -55.60 18.65 -15.27
C ARG A 190 -55.64 19.01 -16.76
N ARG A 191 -56.16 18.09 -17.56
CA ARG A 191 -56.65 18.38 -18.90
C ARG A 191 -58.18 18.50 -18.86
N LEU A 192 -58.63 19.50 -19.63
CA LEU A 192 -59.95 19.69 -20.26
C LEU A 192 -61.08 20.29 -19.41
N GLY A 193 -61.59 21.42 -19.91
CA GLY A 193 -62.99 21.47 -20.35
C GLY A 193 -63.92 22.45 -19.62
N GLU A 194 -64.40 23.43 -20.38
CA GLU A 194 -65.76 24.01 -20.31
C GLU A 194 -66.19 24.95 -19.16
N GLY A 195 -66.37 26.21 -19.56
CA GLY A 195 -67.70 26.82 -19.54
C GLY A 195 -68.02 27.78 -18.41
N ALA A 196 -67.86 29.08 -18.64
CA ALA A 196 -68.87 30.08 -18.25
C ALA A 196 -68.57 31.43 -18.90
N SER A 197 -69.61 31.97 -19.53
CA SER A 197 -69.69 33.27 -20.18
C SER A 197 -69.41 34.44 -19.24
N SER A 198 -68.85 35.53 -19.76
CA SER A 198 -69.42 36.87 -19.54
C SER A 198 -68.83 37.95 -20.46
N ARG A 199 -69.74 38.49 -21.28
CA ARG A 199 -69.92 39.90 -21.69
C ARG A 199 -68.75 40.65 -22.35
N ALA A 200 -68.97 40.87 -23.64
CA ALA A 200 -69.11 42.17 -24.29
C ALA A 200 -67.98 43.19 -24.09
N CYS A 201 -67.23 43.41 -25.17
CA CYS A 201 -66.82 44.76 -25.53
C CYS A 201 -67.05 44.96 -27.03
N THR A 202 -68.04 45.79 -27.33
CA THR A 202 -68.38 46.33 -28.63
C THR A 202 -67.35 47.37 -29.05
N SER A 203 -66.76 47.21 -30.22
CA SER A 203 -66.64 48.28 -31.23
C SER A 203 -65.85 47.74 -32.42
N GLY A 204 -66.39 48.00 -33.60
CA GLY A 204 -65.93 47.38 -34.82
C GLY A 204 -64.54 47.81 -35.24
N CYS A 205 -63.88 46.94 -35.99
CA CYS A 205 -63.09 47.43 -37.11
C CYS A 205 -63.19 46.47 -38.30
N ARG A 206 -63.65 47.06 -39.38
CA ARG A 206 -63.76 46.62 -40.77
C ARG A 206 -62.60 45.75 -41.28
N ALA A 207 -63.01 44.71 -42.02
CA ALA A 207 -62.59 44.38 -43.39
C ALA A 207 -61.10 44.24 -43.72
N ARG A 208 -60.70 43.03 -44.16
CA ARG A 208 -60.30 42.77 -45.56
C ARG A 208 -60.15 41.29 -45.87
N LYS A 209 -60.84 40.86 -46.93
CA LYS A 209 -60.52 39.66 -47.72
C LYS A 209 -59.23 39.93 -48.52
N HIS A 210 -58.35 38.94 -48.65
CA HIS A 210 -57.59 38.56 -49.85
C HIS A 210 -56.84 37.26 -49.49
N ALA A 211 -57.19 36.11 -50.06
CA ALA A 211 -56.88 35.61 -51.40
C ALA A 211 -55.48 34.97 -51.50
N ARG A 212 -55.50 33.66 -51.81
CA ARG A 212 -54.59 32.87 -52.68
C ARG A 212 -53.07 32.97 -52.48
N SER A 213 -52.43 31.80 -52.42
CA SER A 213 -51.39 31.29 -53.36
C SER A 213 -50.52 30.25 -52.63
N THR A 214 -50.66 28.95 -52.90
CA THR A 214 -49.88 28.12 -53.87
C THR A 214 -48.39 27.91 -53.55
N GLY A 215 -47.98 26.63 -53.68
CA GLY A 215 -46.59 26.12 -53.73
C GLY A 215 -46.36 25.12 -52.59
N ARG A 216 -46.33 23.79 -52.74
CA ARG A 216 -45.89 22.85 -53.79
C ARG A 216 -44.45 23.06 -54.26
N GLN A 217 -43.54 22.25 -53.71
CA GLN A 217 -42.46 21.45 -54.36
C GLN A 217 -41.54 20.94 -53.23
N ARG A 218 -41.40 19.63 -52.97
CA ARG A 218 -40.67 18.58 -53.72
C ARG A 218 -39.23 18.98 -54.07
N HIS A 219 -38.27 18.26 -53.50
CA HIS A 219 -37.21 17.44 -54.15
C HIS A 219 -36.24 16.99 -53.04
N ALA A 220 -35.97 15.69 -52.85
CA ALA A 220 -35.03 14.83 -53.61
C ALA A 220 -33.56 15.25 -53.30
N ALA A 221 -32.56 14.38 -53.14
CA ALA A 221 -32.40 12.94 -53.22
C ALA A 221 -31.06 12.57 -52.56
N ALA A 222 -30.86 11.27 -52.36
CA ALA A 222 -29.62 10.50 -52.59
C ALA A 222 -28.27 11.10 -52.18
N SER A 223 -27.60 10.42 -51.26
CA SER A 223 -26.32 9.72 -51.50
C SER A 223 -26.17 8.63 -50.45
#